data_AF-W2TI91-F1
#
_entry.id   AF-W2TI91-F1
#
_cell.length_a   1.000
_cell.length_b   1.000
_cell.length_c   1.000
_cell.angle_alpha   90.00
_cell.angle_beta   90.00
_cell.angle_gamma   90.00
#
_symmetry.space_group_name_H-M   'P 1'
#
loop_
_entity.id
_entity.type
_entity.pdbx_description
1 polymer ?
#
loop_
_entity_poly.entity_id
_entity_poly.type
_entity_poly.pdbx_seq_one_letter_code
_entity_poly.pdbx_strand_id
1 'polypeptide(L)'
;MSANVLLFSVVFFSFFRLALTEEGERCGVEDERKVNECLQPMLEYAAKLQADTGAMQFPLQGGDVFKKLCSIFIEFKSCVSPVTCDSLSVDAVDASYGYMCGAGQPLFEQHAACFARVEAEKSYINCKTAATQAISEAQETKLNSGSTEAYLAEMCRAMDGYLRCSHPIILDKCGSEAWRLVSTVTRDSLGVTMPDCDMRSALI
;
A
#
# COMPACT_ATOMS: atom_id res chain seq x y z
N MET A 1 -9.75 -19.22 -3.86
CA MET A 1 -8.66 -18.22 -3.85
C MET A 1 -9.34 -16.85 -3.87
N SER A 2 -9.37 -16.14 -2.74
CA SER A 2 -10.23 -14.96 -2.59
C SER A 2 -9.42 -13.69 -2.84
N ALA A 3 -9.68 -13.05 -3.99
CA ALA A 3 -8.95 -11.94 -4.62
C ALA A 3 -8.99 -10.59 -3.85
N ASN A 4 -9.40 -10.63 -2.57
CA ASN A 4 -9.87 -9.48 -1.82
C ASN A 4 -8.86 -8.94 -0.78
N VAL A 5 -7.81 -9.69 -0.43
CA VAL A 5 -6.66 -9.22 0.38
C VAL A 5 -5.58 -8.61 -0.51
N LEU A 6 -5.72 -8.85 -1.82
CA LEU A 6 -4.75 -8.47 -2.81
C LEU A 6 -4.65 -6.96 -2.96
N LEU A 7 -5.59 -6.06 -2.65
CA LEU A 7 -5.31 -4.64 -2.95
C LEU A 7 -4.36 -3.97 -1.96
N PHE A 8 -4.57 -4.01 -0.64
CA PHE A 8 -3.55 -3.47 0.28
C PHE A 8 -2.25 -4.29 0.25
N SER A 9 -2.31 -5.58 -0.11
CA SER A 9 -1.12 -6.44 -0.22
C SER A 9 -0.42 -6.33 -1.58
N VAL A 10 -1.09 -6.30 -2.72
CA VAL A 10 -0.53 -6.20 -4.08
C VAL A 10 -0.17 -4.75 -4.40
N VAL A 11 -0.91 -3.76 -3.87
CA VAL A 11 -0.48 -2.35 -3.93
C VAL A 11 0.80 -2.13 -3.10
N PHE A 12 1.06 -2.98 -2.10
CA PHE A 12 2.37 -3.05 -1.47
C PHE A 12 3.33 -3.93 -2.27
N PHE A 13 3.13 -5.24 -2.26
CA PHE A 13 4.04 -6.28 -2.74
C PHE A 13 4.32 -6.26 -4.25
N SER A 14 3.42 -5.78 -5.11
CA SER A 14 3.71 -5.65 -6.55
C SER A 14 4.41 -4.34 -6.90
N PHE A 15 4.24 -3.30 -6.10
CA PHE A 15 4.96 -2.04 -6.28
C PHE A 15 6.40 -2.11 -5.76
N PHE A 16 6.65 -2.88 -4.69
CA PHE A 16 8.01 -3.19 -4.21
C PHE A 16 8.91 -3.85 -5.28
N ARG A 17 8.34 -4.43 -6.35
CA ARG A 17 9.11 -5.05 -7.42
C ARG A 17 9.42 -4.14 -8.62
N LEU A 18 8.93 -2.90 -8.68
CA LEU A 18 8.82 -2.21 -9.98
C LEU A 18 9.18 -0.72 -10.07
N ALA A 19 9.82 -0.12 -9.07
CA ALA A 19 10.38 1.22 -9.25
C ALA A 19 11.84 1.14 -9.75
N LEU A 20 12.05 1.41 -11.04
CA LEU A 20 13.34 1.79 -11.61
C LEU A 20 13.25 3.25 -12.07
N THR A 21 14.42 3.90 -12.05
CA THR A 21 14.79 5.30 -12.43
C THR A 21 14.37 6.37 -11.40
N GLU A 22 15.23 7.29 -10.92
CA GLU A 22 16.43 7.93 -11.49
C GLU A 22 17.44 8.44 -10.40
N GLU A 23 18.54 9.06 -10.83
CA GLU A 23 19.87 9.29 -10.21
C GLU A 23 19.95 9.88 -8.77
N GLY A 24 20.02 9.00 -7.77
CA GLY A 24 20.81 9.18 -6.54
C GLY A 24 21.93 8.14 -6.50
N GLU A 25 22.97 8.30 -5.67
CA GLU A 25 24.00 7.27 -5.46
C GLU A 25 23.34 6.09 -4.73
N ARG A 26 22.68 5.22 -5.51
CA ARG A 26 21.85 4.10 -5.03
C ARG A 26 22.71 3.20 -4.16
N CYS A 27 22.09 2.62 -3.14
CA CYS A 27 22.75 1.65 -2.29
C CYS A 27 23.44 0.54 -3.11
N GLY A 28 24.66 0.19 -2.70
CA GLY A 28 25.37 -0.96 -3.23
C GLY A 28 24.68 -2.27 -2.81
N VAL A 29 25.05 -3.36 -3.47
CA VAL A 29 24.46 -4.70 -3.25
C VAL A 29 24.50 -5.13 -1.78
N GLU A 30 25.59 -4.83 -1.06
CA GLU A 30 25.72 -5.19 0.35
C GLU A 30 24.78 -4.41 1.28
N ASP A 31 24.52 -3.13 1.00
CA ASP A 31 23.62 -2.33 1.82
C ASP A 31 22.15 -2.66 1.49
N GLU A 32 21.83 -2.92 0.21
CA GLU A 32 20.52 -3.46 -0.18
C GLU A 32 20.25 -4.83 0.44
N ARG A 33 21.28 -5.68 0.58
CA ARG A 33 21.13 -6.97 1.29
C ARG A 33 20.74 -6.76 2.74
N LYS A 34 21.40 -5.84 3.45
CA LYS A 34 21.04 -5.48 4.84
C LYS A 34 19.61 -4.92 4.93
N VAL A 35 19.23 -4.05 4.01
CA VAL A 35 17.86 -3.51 3.95
C VAL A 35 16.84 -4.65 3.76
N ASN A 36 17.12 -5.61 2.89
CA ASN A 36 16.26 -6.78 2.69
C ASN A 36 16.16 -7.68 3.94
N GLU A 37 17.26 -7.87 4.67
CA GLU A 37 17.26 -8.57 5.96
C GLU A 37 16.40 -7.83 7.00
N CYS A 38 16.51 -6.50 7.07
CA CYS A 38 15.66 -5.66 7.91
C CYS A 38 14.18 -5.70 7.51
N LEU A 39 13.87 -5.89 6.23
CA LEU A 39 12.51 -5.93 5.70
C LEU A 39 11.80 -7.26 5.98
N GLN A 40 12.56 -8.35 6.18
CA GLN A 40 12.03 -9.70 6.32
C GLN A 40 10.92 -9.85 7.38
N PRO A 41 11.01 -9.26 8.59
CA PRO A 41 9.94 -9.35 9.59
C PRO A 41 8.60 -8.75 9.11
N MET A 42 8.63 -7.70 8.28
CA MET A 42 7.43 -7.10 7.70
C MET A 42 6.79 -8.05 6.67
N LEU A 43 7.61 -8.70 5.84
CA LEU A 43 7.16 -9.66 4.83
C LEU A 43 6.56 -10.91 5.47
N GLU A 44 7.21 -11.44 6.51
CA GLU A 44 6.72 -12.58 7.28
C GLU A 44 5.40 -12.28 7.98
N TYR A 45 5.28 -11.09 8.58
CA TYR A 45 4.04 -10.67 9.22
C TYR A 45 2.89 -10.56 8.22
N ALA A 46 3.14 -9.96 7.06
CA ALA A 46 2.15 -9.89 5.99
C ALA A 46 1.76 -11.28 5.45
N ALA A 47 2.71 -12.20 5.27
CA ALA A 47 2.43 -13.57 4.85
C ALA A 47 1.58 -14.31 5.89
N LYS A 48 1.89 -14.12 7.18
CA LYS A 48 1.09 -14.68 8.29
C LYS A 48 -0.32 -14.11 8.31
N LEU A 49 -0.47 -12.80 8.17
CA LEU A 49 -1.79 -12.16 8.08
C LEU A 49 -2.61 -12.74 6.93
N GLN A 50 -1.99 -12.93 5.76
CA GLN A 50 -2.66 -13.53 4.60
C GLN A 50 -3.12 -14.97 4.87
N ALA A 51 -2.29 -15.77 5.58
CA ALA A 51 -2.62 -17.14 5.93
C ALA A 51 -3.73 -17.23 7.00
N ASP A 52 -3.66 -16.39 8.03
CA ASP A 52 -4.55 -16.44 9.20
C ASP A 52 -5.95 -15.84 8.91
N THR A 53 -6.03 -14.77 8.10
CA THR A 53 -7.26 -13.97 7.98
C THR A 53 -8.19 -14.36 6.84
N GLY A 54 -7.81 -15.30 5.97
CA GLY A 54 -8.68 -15.88 4.94
C GLY A 54 -9.65 -14.86 4.31
N ALA A 55 -9.14 -13.79 3.70
CA ALA A 55 -9.89 -12.76 2.98
C ALA A 55 -11.04 -12.00 3.65
N MET A 56 -11.32 -12.22 4.95
CA MET A 56 -12.53 -11.66 5.55
C MET A 56 -12.37 -11.15 6.99
N GLN A 57 -11.21 -11.29 7.63
CA GLN A 57 -11.04 -10.93 9.05
C GLN A 57 -10.15 -9.71 9.37
N PHE A 58 -9.61 -9.02 8.36
CA PHE A 58 -8.94 -7.73 8.59
C PHE A 58 -9.80 -6.70 9.36
N PRO A 59 -11.15 -6.64 9.16
CA PRO A 59 -12.02 -5.73 9.89
C PRO A 59 -11.99 -5.85 11.42
N LEU A 60 -12.09 -7.06 11.95
CA LEU A 60 -12.38 -7.24 13.38
C LEU A 60 -11.13 -7.17 14.27
N GLN A 61 -9.94 -7.23 13.67
CA GLN A 61 -8.64 -7.16 14.34
C GLN A 61 -7.82 -5.92 13.95
N GLY A 62 -8.39 -5.00 13.14
CA GLY A 62 -7.64 -3.94 12.45
C GLY A 62 -6.76 -3.08 13.36
N GLY A 63 -7.20 -2.77 14.59
CA GLY A 63 -6.40 -1.98 15.54
C GLY A 63 -5.16 -2.71 16.07
N ASP A 64 -5.29 -4.00 16.42
CA ASP A 64 -4.17 -4.79 16.96
C ASP A 64 -3.19 -5.21 15.85
N VAL A 65 -3.73 -5.54 14.68
CA VAL A 65 -2.93 -5.80 13.47
C VAL A 65 -2.11 -4.57 13.10
N PHE A 66 -2.75 -3.40 13.12
CA PHE A 66 -2.09 -2.14 12.81
C PHE A 66 -1.01 -1.76 13.83
N LYS A 67 -1.30 -1.89 15.13
CA LYS A 67 -0.29 -1.65 16.19
C LYS A 67 0.91 -2.57 16.03
N LYS A 68 0.69 -3.84 15.70
CA LYS A 68 1.79 -4.78 15.46
C LYS A 68 2.58 -4.40 14.21
N LEU A 69 1.91 -3.98 13.13
CA LEU A 69 2.57 -3.48 11.91
C LEU A 69 3.46 -2.27 12.20
N CYS A 70 2.97 -1.30 12.98
CA CYS A 70 3.76 -0.14 13.36
C CYS A 70 4.92 -0.47 14.30
N SER A 71 4.78 -1.45 15.19
CA SER A 71 5.90 -1.97 15.97
C SER A 71 7.01 -2.52 15.06
N ILE A 72 6.65 -3.32 14.05
CA ILE A 72 7.61 -3.89 13.11
C ILE A 72 8.23 -2.78 12.23
N PHE A 73 7.45 -1.78 11.83
CA PHE A 73 7.98 -0.61 11.09
C PHE A 73 9.02 0.17 11.91
N ILE A 74 8.79 0.37 13.22
CA ILE A 74 9.76 1.03 14.10
C ILE A 74 11.05 0.20 14.20
N GLU A 75 10.93 -1.14 14.32
CA GLU A 75 12.06 -2.05 14.29
C GLU A 75 12.82 -1.96 12.96
N PHE A 76 12.11 -1.92 11.83
CA PHE A 76 12.68 -1.71 10.50
C PHE A 76 13.47 -0.39 10.43
N LYS A 77 12.88 0.73 10.85
CA LYS A 77 13.55 2.05 10.86
C LYS A 77 14.81 2.04 11.72
N SER A 78 14.77 1.36 12.86
CA SER A 78 15.96 1.19 13.70
C SER A 78 17.03 0.35 13.00
N CYS A 79 16.63 -0.72 12.31
CA CYS A 79 17.52 -1.64 11.60
C CYS A 79 18.24 -0.97 10.43
N VAL A 80 17.52 -0.14 9.65
CA VAL A 80 18.10 0.58 8.49
C VAL A 80 18.75 1.92 8.88
N SER A 81 18.71 2.33 10.15
CA SER A 81 19.34 3.58 10.60
C SER A 81 20.84 3.74 10.27
N PRO A 82 21.67 2.67 10.16
CA PRO A 82 23.06 2.80 9.75
C PRO A 82 23.25 2.92 8.22
N VAL A 83 22.19 2.73 7.42
CA VAL A 83 22.23 2.81 5.96
C VAL A 83 22.13 4.28 5.56
N THR A 84 23.19 4.82 4.96
CA THR A 84 23.28 6.24 4.57
C THR A 84 23.11 6.48 3.07
N CYS A 85 23.04 5.40 2.28
CA CYS A 85 22.82 5.46 0.84
C CYS A 85 21.33 5.50 0.50
N ASP A 86 21.02 5.83 -0.74
CA ASP A 86 19.66 5.91 -1.24
C ASP A 86 19.11 4.51 -1.57
N SER A 87 18.18 4.02 -0.74
CA SER A 87 17.51 2.74 -0.92
C SER A 87 16.03 2.94 -1.17
N LEU A 88 15.62 2.58 -2.39
CA LEU A 88 14.22 2.57 -2.80
C LEU A 88 13.34 1.72 -1.88
N SER A 89 13.87 0.61 -1.36
CA SER A 89 13.12 -0.24 -0.44
C SER A 89 12.81 0.49 0.87
N VAL A 90 13.76 1.28 1.38
CA VAL A 90 13.55 2.14 2.56
C VAL A 90 12.51 3.20 2.26
N ASP A 91 12.65 3.89 1.13
CA ASP A 91 11.72 4.96 0.73
C ASP A 91 10.31 4.45 0.53
N ALA A 92 10.14 3.28 -0.12
CA ALA A 92 8.83 2.69 -0.33
C ALA A 92 8.15 2.27 0.98
N VAL A 93 8.90 1.72 1.94
CA VAL A 93 8.38 1.38 3.27
C VAL A 93 8.02 2.64 4.04
N ASP A 94 8.86 3.68 4.00
CA ASP A 94 8.63 4.94 4.70
C ASP A 94 7.45 5.72 4.13
N ALA A 95 7.33 5.80 2.81
CA ALA A 95 6.19 6.42 2.13
C ALA A 95 4.86 5.78 2.51
N SER A 96 4.89 4.48 2.78
CA SER A 96 3.68 3.70 2.99
C SER A 96 3.29 3.53 4.46
N TYR A 97 4.27 3.55 5.38
CA TYR A 97 4.01 3.40 6.82
C TYR A 97 4.39 4.62 7.65
N GLY A 98 5.26 5.50 7.17
CA GLY A 98 5.80 6.62 7.94
C GLY A 98 4.72 7.59 8.45
N TYR A 99 3.78 7.99 7.58
CA TYR A 99 2.64 8.78 8.02
C TYR A 99 1.70 7.97 8.91
N MET A 100 1.33 6.76 8.47
CA MET A 100 0.34 5.93 9.14
C MET A 100 0.76 5.56 10.57
N CYS A 101 2.02 5.17 10.77
CA CYS A 101 2.62 4.80 12.05
C CYS A 101 3.28 5.98 12.80
N GLY A 102 3.17 7.19 12.25
CA GLY A 102 3.66 8.43 12.84
C GLY A 102 2.51 9.39 13.14
N ALA A 103 2.53 10.56 12.50
CA ALA A 103 1.56 11.62 12.73
C ALA A 103 0.09 11.21 12.43
N GLY A 104 -0.11 10.25 11.53
CA GLY A 104 -1.43 9.72 11.16
C GLY A 104 -1.95 8.63 12.10
N GLN A 105 -1.13 8.10 13.02
CA GLN A 105 -1.53 6.97 13.88
C GLN A 105 -2.78 7.25 14.72
N PRO A 106 -2.91 8.39 15.44
CA PRO A 106 -4.11 8.67 16.23
C PRO A 106 -5.39 8.70 15.37
N LEU A 107 -5.27 9.23 14.15
CA LEU A 107 -6.38 9.32 13.20
C LEU A 107 -6.75 7.93 12.67
N PHE A 108 -5.76 7.07 12.39
CA PHE A 108 -6.00 5.69 12.02
C PHE A 108 -6.71 4.93 13.15
N GLU A 109 -6.21 5.01 14.38
CA GLU A 109 -6.79 4.31 15.53
C GLU A 109 -8.25 4.77 15.77
N GLN A 110 -8.53 6.06 15.62
CA GLN A 110 -9.88 6.62 15.71
C GLN A 110 -10.83 6.04 14.65
N HIS A 111 -10.37 5.83 13.42
CA HIS A 111 -11.20 5.39 12.31
C HIS A 111 -11.12 3.88 12.00
N ALA A 112 -10.24 3.12 12.67
CA ALA A 112 -9.97 1.71 12.40
C ALA A 112 -11.25 0.85 12.43
N ALA A 113 -12.11 1.04 13.44
CA ALA A 113 -13.38 0.33 13.55
C ALA A 113 -14.37 0.70 12.42
N CYS A 114 -14.26 1.90 11.84
CA CYS A 114 -15.08 2.29 10.70
C CYS A 114 -14.57 1.68 9.40
N PHE A 115 -13.27 1.74 9.13
CA PHE A 115 -12.67 1.10 7.96
C PHE A 115 -12.98 -0.39 7.92
N ALA A 116 -12.89 -1.06 9.07
CA ALA A 116 -13.32 -2.43 9.25
C ALA A 116 -14.74 -2.69 8.72
N ARG A 117 -15.72 -1.86 9.11
CA ARG A 117 -17.09 -2.01 8.64
C ARG A 117 -17.20 -1.76 7.14
N VAL A 118 -16.54 -0.71 6.64
CA VAL A 118 -16.52 -0.37 5.20
C VAL A 118 -15.94 -1.51 4.38
N GLU A 119 -14.92 -2.21 4.85
CA GLU A 119 -14.34 -3.37 4.14
C GLU A 119 -15.31 -4.55 3.98
N ALA A 120 -16.34 -4.64 4.81
CA ALA A 120 -17.42 -5.62 4.70
C ALA A 120 -18.59 -5.13 3.84
N GLU A 121 -18.63 -3.85 3.46
CA GLU A 121 -19.69 -3.29 2.62
C GLU A 121 -19.58 -3.80 1.19
N LYS A 122 -20.71 -4.29 0.65
CA LYS A 122 -20.74 -4.84 -0.72
C LYS A 122 -20.30 -3.82 -1.77
N SER A 123 -20.69 -2.56 -1.61
CA SER A 123 -20.29 -1.48 -2.52
C SER A 123 -18.77 -1.28 -2.53
N TYR A 124 -18.13 -1.35 -1.37
CA TYR A 124 -16.68 -1.22 -1.24
C TYR A 124 -15.95 -2.47 -1.78
N ILE A 125 -16.48 -3.66 -1.51
CA ILE A 125 -15.98 -4.92 -2.08
C ILE A 125 -16.03 -4.89 -3.61
N ASN A 126 -17.05 -4.29 -4.21
CA ASN A 126 -17.13 -4.14 -5.67
C ASN A 126 -16.00 -3.24 -6.21
N CYS A 127 -15.74 -2.10 -5.56
CA CYS A 127 -14.61 -1.22 -5.92
C CYS A 127 -13.29 -1.99 -5.87
N LYS A 128 -13.09 -2.76 -4.80
CA LYS A 128 -11.91 -3.60 -4.61
C LYS A 128 -11.79 -4.68 -5.69
N THR A 129 -12.89 -5.38 -5.98
CA THR A 129 -12.89 -6.43 -7.00
C THR A 129 -12.56 -5.88 -8.38
N ALA A 130 -13.13 -4.73 -8.76
CA ALA A 130 -12.84 -4.08 -10.04
C ALA A 130 -11.37 -3.68 -10.17
N ALA A 131 -10.79 -3.11 -9.10
CA ALA A 131 -9.38 -2.74 -9.10
C ALA A 131 -8.44 -3.95 -9.14
N THR A 132 -8.75 -5.05 -8.42
CA THR A 132 -7.95 -6.28 -8.50
C THR A 132 -8.00 -6.87 -9.91
N GLN A 133 -9.16 -6.83 -10.56
CA GLN A 133 -9.32 -7.31 -11.93
C GLN A 133 -8.47 -6.47 -12.90
N ALA A 134 -8.55 -5.14 -12.81
CA ALA A 134 -7.76 -4.24 -13.64
C ALA A 134 -6.25 -4.43 -13.46
N ILE A 135 -5.77 -4.62 -12.22
CA ILE A 135 -4.36 -4.93 -11.94
C ILE A 135 -3.93 -6.27 -12.56
N SER A 136 -4.80 -7.28 -12.50
CA SER A 136 -4.50 -8.61 -13.07
C SER A 136 -4.39 -8.52 -14.60
N GLU A 137 -5.30 -7.79 -15.24
CA GLU A 137 -5.27 -7.53 -16.69
C GLU A 137 -4.03 -6.72 -17.10
N ALA A 138 -3.61 -5.75 -16.29
CA ALA A 138 -2.37 -5.01 -16.50
C ALA A 138 -1.15 -5.93 -16.45
N GLN A 139 -1.10 -6.86 -15.49
CA GLN A 139 -0.02 -7.85 -15.39
C GLN A 139 0.04 -8.77 -16.62
N GLU A 140 -1.11 -9.26 -17.09
CA GLU A 140 -1.18 -10.06 -18.32
C GLU A 140 -0.72 -9.26 -19.54
N THR A 141 -1.12 -7.99 -19.63
CA THR A 141 -0.70 -7.08 -20.71
C THR A 141 0.81 -6.84 -20.67
N LYS A 142 1.43 -6.72 -19.49
CA LYS A 142 2.88 -6.61 -19.34
C LYS A 142 3.59 -7.85 -19.88
N LEU A 143 3.09 -9.04 -19.55
CA LEU A 143 3.65 -10.31 -20.02
C LEU A 143 3.57 -10.44 -21.55
N ASN A 144 2.51 -9.90 -22.16
CA ASN A 144 2.28 -10.00 -23.60
C ASN A 144 2.97 -8.91 -24.43
N SER A 145 3.07 -7.68 -23.89
CA SER A 145 3.61 -6.51 -24.62
C SER A 145 5.06 -6.18 -24.29
N GLY A 146 5.58 -6.64 -23.15
CA GLY A 146 6.90 -6.28 -22.64
C GLY A 146 7.04 -4.81 -22.21
N SER A 147 6.01 -3.98 -22.36
CA SER A 147 6.07 -2.55 -22.05
C SER A 147 5.82 -2.30 -20.56
N THR A 148 6.87 -1.84 -19.87
CA THR A 148 6.77 -1.41 -18.47
C THR A 148 5.98 -0.10 -18.33
N GLU A 149 6.09 0.81 -19.31
CA GLU A 149 5.34 2.06 -19.32
C GLU A 149 3.83 1.82 -19.44
N ALA A 150 3.40 0.94 -20.36
CA ALA A 150 2.00 0.58 -20.50
C ALA A 150 1.46 -0.08 -19.23
N TYR A 151 2.26 -0.94 -18.60
CA TYR A 151 1.92 -1.55 -17.31
C TYR A 151 1.70 -0.50 -16.21
N LEU A 152 2.62 0.45 -16.04
CA LEU A 152 2.52 1.50 -15.03
C LEU A 152 1.29 2.41 -15.30
N ALA A 153 0.99 2.70 -16.56
CA ALA A 153 -0.20 3.47 -16.93
C ALA A 153 -1.50 2.73 -16.56
N GLU A 154 -1.58 1.41 -16.75
CA GLU A 154 -2.74 0.62 -16.33
C GLU A 154 -2.85 0.49 -14.81
N MET A 155 -1.73 0.34 -14.11
CA MET A 155 -1.71 0.35 -12.64
C MET A 155 -2.21 1.69 -12.08
N CYS A 156 -1.79 2.80 -12.69
CA CYS A 156 -2.28 4.14 -12.35
C CYS A 156 -3.79 4.26 -12.57
N ARG A 157 -4.31 3.81 -13.72
CA ARG A 157 -5.76 3.81 -14.00
C ARG A 157 -6.56 2.96 -13.03
N ALA A 158 -6.06 1.78 -12.67
CA ALA A 158 -6.72 0.89 -11.71
C ALA A 158 -6.85 1.56 -10.32
N MET A 159 -5.80 2.25 -9.89
CA MET A 159 -5.79 2.97 -8.61
C MET A 159 -6.69 4.22 -8.63
N ASP A 160 -6.70 5.01 -9.70
CA ASP A 160 -7.62 6.15 -9.85
C ASP A 160 -9.08 5.69 -9.79
N GLY A 161 -9.42 4.63 -10.54
CA GLY A 161 -10.75 4.03 -10.52
C GLY A 161 -11.17 3.52 -9.14
N TYR A 162 -10.25 2.88 -8.42
CA TYR A 162 -10.48 2.43 -7.04
C TYR A 162 -10.80 3.59 -6.10
N LEU A 163 -10.01 4.67 -6.14
CA LEU A 163 -10.20 5.83 -5.28
C LEU A 163 -11.52 6.54 -5.58
N ARG A 164 -11.86 6.77 -6.85
CA ARG A 164 -13.14 7.36 -7.23
C ARG A 164 -14.34 6.54 -6.77
N CYS A 165 -14.23 5.22 -6.84
CA CYS A 165 -15.29 4.31 -6.41
C CYS A 165 -15.45 4.29 -4.88
N SER A 166 -14.33 4.26 -4.15
CA SER A 166 -14.31 4.14 -2.69
C SER A 166 -14.54 5.45 -1.94
N HIS A 167 -14.18 6.60 -2.53
CA HIS A 167 -14.32 7.94 -1.95
C HIS A 167 -15.73 8.20 -1.38
N PRO A 168 -16.82 8.14 -2.16
CA PRO A 168 -18.15 8.44 -1.64
C PRO A 168 -18.58 7.49 -0.51
N ILE A 169 -18.09 6.24 -0.52
CA ILE A 169 -18.42 5.24 0.50
C ILE A 169 -17.72 5.58 1.82
N ILE A 170 -16.41 5.87 1.78
CA ILE A 170 -15.64 6.24 2.97
C ILE A 170 -16.14 7.57 3.53
N LEU A 171 -16.43 8.54 2.68
CA LEU A 171 -16.93 9.85 3.10
C LEU A 171 -18.29 9.73 3.81
N ASP A 172 -19.24 8.97 3.25
CA ASP A 172 -20.57 8.75 3.84
C ASP A 172 -20.50 7.97 5.16
N LYS A 173 -19.63 6.95 5.26
CA LYS A 173 -19.60 6.04 6.41
C LYS A 173 -18.65 6.46 7.53
N CYS A 174 -17.51 7.03 7.18
CA CYS A 174 -16.42 7.31 8.11
C CYS A 174 -16.05 8.80 8.21
N GLY A 175 -16.60 9.64 7.33
CA GLY A 175 -16.39 11.08 7.34
C GLY A 175 -15.16 11.55 6.59
N SER A 176 -15.02 12.87 6.48
CA SER A 176 -13.98 13.53 5.70
C SER A 176 -12.57 13.34 6.27
N GLU A 177 -12.44 13.21 7.60
CA GLU A 177 -11.15 12.97 8.25
C GLU A 177 -10.60 11.56 7.93
N ALA A 178 -11.48 10.56 7.88
CA ALA A 178 -11.13 9.21 7.43
C ALA A 178 -10.68 9.20 5.96
N TRP A 179 -11.36 9.96 5.09
CA TRP A 179 -10.92 10.10 3.70
C TRP A 179 -9.58 10.80 3.58
N ARG A 180 -9.34 11.86 4.37
CA ARG A 180 -8.05 12.57 4.41
C ARG A 180 -6.89 11.65 4.77
N LEU A 181 -7.11 10.70 5.68
CA LEU A 181 -6.12 9.67 6.01
C LEU A 181 -5.80 8.79 4.80
N VAL A 182 -6.83 8.23 4.16
CA VAL A 182 -6.69 7.35 2.98
C VAL A 182 -6.00 8.10 1.84
N SER A 183 -6.39 9.34 1.57
CA SER A 183 -5.83 10.13 0.48
C SER A 183 -4.38 10.54 0.74
N THR A 184 -4.01 10.83 1.99
CA THR A 184 -2.63 11.15 2.36
C THR A 184 -1.72 9.94 2.19
N VAL A 185 -2.07 8.78 2.76
CA VAL A 185 -1.28 7.55 2.63
C VAL A 185 -1.15 7.15 1.17
N THR A 186 -2.24 7.19 0.41
CA THR A 186 -2.22 6.79 -1.00
C THR A 186 -1.34 7.73 -1.83
N ARG A 187 -1.46 9.04 -1.63
CA ARG A 187 -0.63 10.02 -2.34
C ARG A 187 0.85 9.82 -2.03
N ASP A 188 1.20 9.65 -0.77
CA ASP A 188 2.59 9.55 -0.34
C ASP A 188 3.23 8.24 -0.87
N SER A 189 2.53 7.10 -0.79
CA SER A 189 2.97 5.82 -1.39
C SER A 189 3.13 5.90 -2.90
N LEU A 190 2.19 6.54 -3.60
CA LEU A 190 2.24 6.64 -5.06
C LEU A 190 3.27 7.65 -5.55
N GLY A 191 3.54 8.71 -4.79
CA GLY A 191 4.61 9.65 -5.13
C GLY A 191 5.99 9.00 -5.21
N VAL A 192 6.21 7.91 -4.47
CA VAL A 192 7.46 7.14 -4.51
C VAL A 192 7.42 6.02 -5.56
N THR A 193 6.28 5.36 -5.73
CA THR A 193 6.19 4.13 -6.55
C THR A 193 5.71 4.37 -8.00
N MET A 194 4.99 5.46 -8.24
CA MET A 194 4.45 5.89 -9.54
C MET A 194 4.41 7.44 -9.63
N PRO A 195 5.56 8.11 -9.66
CA PRO A 195 5.63 9.58 -9.59
C PRO A 195 4.88 10.30 -10.74
N ASP A 196 4.76 9.65 -11.91
CA ASP A 196 4.07 10.20 -13.09
C ASP A 196 2.55 9.99 -13.07
N CYS A 197 2.01 9.30 -12.06
CA CYS A 197 0.58 9.04 -11.93
C CYS A 197 -0.15 10.23 -11.26
N ASP A 198 -0.81 11.08 -12.05
CA ASP A 198 -1.59 12.20 -11.50
C ASP A 198 -2.96 11.75 -10.95
N MET A 199 -3.00 11.51 -9.65
CA MET A 199 -4.18 11.05 -8.91
C MET A 199 -4.94 12.20 -8.21
N ARG A 200 -4.54 13.46 -8.40
CA ARG A 200 -5.09 14.59 -7.63
C ARG A 200 -6.61 14.69 -7.73
N SER A 201 -7.16 14.44 -8.92
CA SER A 201 -8.60 14.54 -9.16
C SER A 201 -9.43 13.39 -8.56
N ALA A 202 -8.80 12.29 -8.13
CA ALA A 202 -9.45 11.22 -7.36
C ALA A 202 -9.30 11.39 -5.85
N LEU A 203 -8.37 12.24 -5.40
CA LEU A 203 -8.01 12.45 -4.00
C LEU A 203 -8.69 13.70 -3.38
N ILE A 204 -9.32 14.54 -4.20
CA ILE A 204 -10.15 15.71 -3.82
C ILE A 204 -11.60 15.27 -3.67
#